data_AF-A0A4Y2NUJ7-F1
#
_entry.id   AF-A0A4Y2NUJ7-F1
#
_cell.length_a   1.000
_cell.length_b   1.000
_cell.length_c   1.000
_cell.angle_alpha   90.00
_cell.angle_beta   90.00
_cell.angle_gamma   90.00
#
_symmetry.space_group_name_H-M   'P 1'
#
loop_
_entity.id
_entity.type
_entity.pdbx_description
1 polymer ?
#
loop_
_entity_poly.entity_id
_entity_poly.type
_entity_poly.pdbx_seq_one_letter_code
_entity_poly.pdbx_strand_id
1 'polypeptide(L)'
;MSIIEEWGKLYKLRFSLQKTCMLPITYRRRLSLADPPEVKLYGHAIRAVAELKYLGVIWDGGLTFHSHFKDRKVTIVSLSYRLTLTVCKWYSKQHCLLKRIYKGALEPKALYGHGAWGHRLKLKTFCEYLNVVQRRPLLAMTRAYRTSSTLSLQVLAGVPPLDLRAIETYATFLVLRARKDITVYSESFHYEDYVRMESPFLTHPAVKDGIGFDWKEPKGEGLEVLTDGSSINDKIGAAMVVLYFGQMIHSERVRLGDHCTVYQAELIGLKLAAEFILTLTTTRRVNIYSDSRSALQSLADPTNTHPLVGEVKRLLKRARSERGVFLHWVKAHVGYHGNELADGEAKAAAVSLDLPVSSSRFKCKLKSIMIQAWQDHWDFTPNKGKFTPSIIPKVSLKTHFWGEMAELFTGHGRFPAHLY
;
A
#
# COMPACT_ATOMS: atom_id res chain seq x y z
N MET A 1 -28.96 14.49 -23.02
CA MET A 1 -28.42 15.41 -22.00
C MET A 1 -29.47 15.93 -21.02
N SER A 2 -30.77 15.61 -21.18
CA SER A 2 -31.82 15.96 -20.19
C SER A 2 -31.48 15.47 -18.78
N ILE A 3 -30.86 14.27 -18.68
CA ILE A 3 -30.44 13.66 -17.40
C ILE A 3 -29.51 14.56 -16.58
N ILE A 4 -28.52 15.21 -17.20
CA ILE A 4 -27.58 16.09 -16.45
C ILE A 4 -28.30 17.36 -15.98
N GLU A 5 -29.15 17.92 -16.84
CA GLU A 5 -29.90 19.13 -16.50
C GLU A 5 -30.96 18.87 -15.43
N GLU A 6 -31.67 17.75 -15.51
CA GLU A 6 -32.62 17.25 -14.50
C GLU A 6 -31.93 16.97 -13.17
N TRP A 7 -30.77 16.31 -13.19
CA TRP A 7 -29.95 16.12 -11.99
C TRP A 7 -29.54 17.46 -11.38
N GLY A 8 -29.07 18.40 -12.20
CA GLY A 8 -28.75 19.75 -11.74
C GLY A 8 -29.95 20.42 -11.07
N LYS A 9 -31.14 20.37 -11.68
CA LYS A 9 -32.38 20.90 -11.11
C LYS A 9 -32.74 20.23 -9.79
N LEU A 10 -32.67 18.90 -9.71
CA LEU A 10 -32.96 18.12 -8.50
C LEU A 10 -32.09 18.57 -7.30
N TYR A 11 -30.81 18.82 -7.54
CA TYR A 11 -29.86 19.25 -6.52
C TYR A 11 -29.69 20.78 -6.41
N LYS A 12 -30.55 21.56 -7.09
CA LYS A 12 -30.49 23.04 -7.12
C LYS A 12 -29.12 23.59 -7.59
N LEU A 13 -28.52 22.92 -8.58
CA LEU A 13 -27.24 23.26 -9.20
C LEU A 13 -27.42 23.60 -10.69
N ARG A 14 -26.60 24.53 -11.20
CA ARG A 14 -26.53 24.87 -12.63
C ARG A 14 -25.09 24.73 -13.12
N PHE A 15 -24.90 24.03 -14.24
CA PHE A 15 -23.57 23.82 -14.82
C PHE A 15 -23.13 25.05 -15.63
N SER A 16 -21.84 25.40 -15.54
CA SER A 16 -21.27 26.51 -16.29
C SER A 16 -20.92 26.08 -17.71
N LEU A 17 -21.59 26.66 -18.72
CA LEU A 17 -21.33 26.38 -20.14
C LEU A 17 -19.85 26.62 -20.53
N GLN A 18 -19.23 27.67 -19.99
CA GLN A 18 -17.84 28.02 -20.29
C GLN A 18 -16.82 27.02 -19.74
N LYS A 19 -17.15 26.34 -18.63
CA LYS A 19 -16.28 25.35 -17.99
C LYS A 19 -16.58 23.92 -18.44
N THR A 20 -17.71 23.71 -19.12
CA THR A 20 -18.11 22.40 -19.65
C THR A 20 -17.55 22.22 -21.05
N CYS A 21 -16.90 21.08 -21.27
CA CYS A 21 -16.42 20.65 -22.58
C CYS A 21 -16.66 19.15 -22.74
N MET A 22 -16.68 18.69 -23.99
CA MET A 22 -16.82 17.29 -24.35
C MET A 22 -15.48 16.75 -24.84
N LEU A 23 -15.07 15.56 -24.37
CA LEU A 23 -13.96 14.80 -24.94
C LEU A 23 -14.53 13.61 -25.73
N PRO A 24 -14.49 13.62 -27.08
CA PRO A 24 -14.86 12.46 -27.86
C PRO A 24 -13.85 11.32 -27.64
N ILE A 25 -14.30 10.20 -27.09
CA ILE A 25 -13.47 9.00 -26.91
C ILE A 25 -13.80 8.01 -28.03
N THR A 26 -12.79 7.61 -28.81
CA THR A 26 -12.98 6.64 -29.89
C THR A 26 -11.93 5.56 -29.92
N TYR A 27 -12.37 4.34 -30.23
CA TYR A 27 -11.48 3.26 -30.60
C TYR A 27 -11.24 3.34 -32.12
N ARG A 28 -9.97 3.38 -32.55
CA ARG A 28 -9.54 3.42 -33.97
C ARG A 28 -9.86 4.72 -34.75
N ARG A 29 -9.86 5.89 -34.10
CA ARG A 29 -9.85 7.23 -34.75
C ARG A 29 -11.03 7.50 -35.71
N ARG A 30 -12.23 7.01 -35.39
CA ARG A 30 -13.41 7.20 -36.25
C ARG A 30 -14.06 8.58 -36.15
N LEU A 31 -13.74 9.39 -35.13
CA LEU A 31 -14.25 10.75 -34.99
C LEU A 31 -13.10 11.75 -35.10
N SER A 32 -13.27 12.73 -35.99
CA SER A 32 -12.38 13.88 -36.11
C SER A 32 -12.87 15.01 -35.20
N LEU A 33 -11.97 15.80 -34.65
CA LEU A 33 -12.33 17.06 -33.98
C LEU A 33 -12.93 18.09 -34.95
N ALA A 34 -12.74 17.89 -36.26
CA ALA A 34 -13.35 18.71 -37.30
C ALA A 34 -14.86 18.46 -37.43
N ASP A 35 -15.35 17.29 -37.02
CA ASP A 35 -16.77 16.93 -37.03
C ASP A 35 -17.12 16.12 -35.76
N PRO A 36 -17.13 16.79 -34.59
CA PRO A 36 -17.42 16.12 -33.33
C PRO A 36 -18.94 15.91 -33.16
N PRO A 37 -19.36 14.90 -32.37
CA PRO A 37 -20.77 14.74 -32.02
C PRO A 37 -21.36 16.01 -31.42
N GLU A 38 -22.52 16.45 -31.92
CA GLU A 38 -23.17 17.63 -31.39
C GLU A 38 -23.86 17.31 -30.05
N VAL A 39 -23.33 17.85 -28.96
CA VAL A 39 -23.88 17.68 -27.61
C VAL A 39 -24.29 19.04 -27.07
N LYS A 40 -25.58 19.20 -26.76
CA LYS A 40 -26.15 20.45 -26.25
C LYS A 40 -26.37 20.39 -24.73
N LEU A 41 -26.11 21.50 -24.05
CA LEU A 41 -26.43 21.76 -22.64
C LEU A 41 -27.15 23.09 -22.54
N TYR A 42 -28.34 23.08 -21.93
CA TYR A 42 -29.29 24.21 -21.90
C TYR A 42 -29.54 24.78 -23.30
N GLY A 43 -29.63 23.92 -24.32
CA GLY A 43 -29.79 24.31 -25.73
C GLY A 43 -28.51 24.79 -26.44
N HIS A 44 -27.41 25.00 -25.74
CA HIS A 44 -26.14 25.46 -26.32
C HIS A 44 -25.19 24.29 -26.62
N ALA A 45 -24.57 24.29 -27.81
CA ALA A 45 -23.58 23.27 -28.17
C ALA A 45 -22.32 23.38 -27.28
N ILE A 46 -21.87 22.24 -26.76
CA ILE A 46 -20.65 22.14 -25.96
C ILE A 46 -19.44 22.03 -26.87
N ARG A 47 -18.36 22.75 -26.54
CA ARG A 47 -17.07 22.65 -27.24
C ARG A 47 -16.45 21.26 -27.07
N ALA A 48 -16.13 20.62 -28.18
CA ALA A 48 -15.30 19.41 -28.20
C ALA A 48 -13.81 19.76 -28.00
N VAL A 49 -13.10 18.96 -27.20
CA VAL A 49 -11.66 19.11 -26.93
C VAL A 49 -10.91 17.82 -27.25
N ALA A 50 -9.66 17.95 -27.69
CA ALA A 50 -8.77 16.81 -27.96
C ALA A 50 -8.29 16.12 -26.68
N GLU A 51 -8.10 16.93 -25.64
CA GLU A 51 -7.56 16.53 -24.36
C GLU A 51 -8.35 17.19 -23.23
N LEU A 52 -8.52 16.47 -22.12
CA LEU A 52 -9.22 16.93 -20.93
C LEU A 52 -8.43 16.58 -19.68
N LYS A 53 -8.26 17.55 -18.77
CA LYS A 53 -7.68 17.29 -17.45
C LYS A 53 -8.79 17.01 -16.44
N TYR A 54 -8.82 15.79 -15.90
CA TYR A 54 -9.77 15.38 -14.88
C TYR A 54 -9.04 14.75 -13.70
N LEU A 55 -9.29 15.28 -12.49
CA LEU A 55 -8.61 14.89 -11.25
C LEU A 55 -7.07 14.80 -11.43
N GLY A 56 -6.49 15.79 -12.11
CA GLY A 56 -5.04 15.86 -12.34
C GLY A 56 -4.47 14.92 -13.42
N VAL A 57 -5.28 14.06 -14.02
CA VAL A 57 -4.90 13.18 -15.15
C VAL A 57 -5.33 13.82 -16.46
N ILE A 58 -4.45 13.80 -17.46
CA ILE A 58 -4.75 14.30 -18.81
C ILE A 58 -5.23 13.13 -19.68
N TRP A 59 -6.47 13.19 -20.12
CA TRP A 59 -7.14 12.22 -20.97
C TRP A 59 -7.13 12.71 -22.41
N ASP A 60 -6.80 11.84 -23.35
CA ASP A 60 -6.95 12.08 -24.79
C ASP A 60 -8.03 11.16 -25.38
N GLY A 61 -8.59 11.55 -26.53
CA GLY A 61 -9.69 10.80 -27.17
C GLY A 61 -9.34 9.35 -27.55
N GLY A 62 -8.05 8.99 -27.63
CA GLY A 62 -7.59 7.62 -27.87
C GLY A 62 -7.22 6.85 -26.61
N LEU A 63 -7.36 7.44 -25.42
CA LEU A 63 -6.90 6.90 -24.14
C LEU A 63 -5.43 6.43 -24.19
N THR A 64 -4.59 7.17 -24.90
CA THR A 64 -3.16 6.87 -25.06
C THR A 64 -2.31 7.39 -23.90
N PHE A 65 -2.80 8.43 -23.22
CA PHE A 65 -2.19 9.20 -22.13
C PHE A 65 -0.86 9.86 -22.49
N HIS A 66 -0.57 10.07 -23.78
CA HIS A 66 0.71 10.63 -24.21
C HIS A 66 1.01 11.99 -23.57
N SER A 67 0.03 12.90 -23.60
CA SER A 67 0.17 14.25 -23.05
C SER A 67 0.28 14.26 -21.53
N HIS A 68 -0.40 13.34 -20.83
CA HIS A 68 -0.21 13.12 -19.39
C HIS A 68 1.26 12.80 -19.08
N PHE A 69 1.83 11.84 -19.81
CA PHE A 69 3.21 11.40 -19.57
C PHE A 69 4.27 12.41 -20.02
N LYS A 70 3.99 13.21 -21.04
CA LYS A 70 4.84 14.35 -21.42
C LYS A 70 4.89 15.39 -20.30
N ASP A 71 3.73 15.77 -19.75
CA ASP A 71 3.63 16.69 -18.63
C ASP A 71 4.31 16.16 -17.34
N ARG A 72 4.09 14.88 -17.02
CA ARG A 72 4.75 14.21 -15.88
C ARG A 72 6.28 14.19 -16.04
N LYS A 73 6.78 13.86 -17.24
CA LYS A 73 8.23 13.86 -17.53
C LYS A 73 8.84 15.23 -17.31
N VAL A 74 8.26 16.30 -17.86
CA VAL A 74 8.76 17.68 -17.69
C VAL A 74 8.81 18.02 -16.20
N THR A 75 7.75 17.70 -15.47
CA THR A 75 7.66 17.97 -14.04
C THR A 75 8.73 17.23 -13.23
N ILE A 76 8.96 15.94 -13.50
CA ILE A 76 9.94 15.11 -12.79
C ILE A 76 11.36 15.55 -13.12
N VAL A 77 11.67 15.83 -14.38
CA VAL A 77 12.99 16.30 -14.81
C VAL A 77 13.31 17.65 -14.16
N SER A 78 12.36 18.59 -14.15
CA SER A 78 12.50 19.89 -13.51
C SER A 78 12.74 19.77 -12.00
N LEU A 79 11.96 18.92 -11.31
CA LEU A 79 12.15 18.68 -9.88
C LEU A 79 13.47 17.98 -9.57
N SER A 80 13.81 16.95 -10.33
CA SER A 80 15.09 16.25 -10.20
C SER A 80 16.25 17.20 -10.37
N TYR A 81 16.20 18.11 -11.35
CA TYR A 81 17.25 19.10 -11.57
C TYR A 81 17.40 20.05 -10.38
N ARG A 82 16.30 20.64 -9.89
CA ARG A 82 16.33 21.51 -8.72
C ARG A 82 16.87 20.79 -7.48
N LEU A 83 16.43 19.55 -7.25
CA LEU A 83 16.90 18.73 -6.15
C LEU A 83 18.41 18.45 -6.24
N THR A 84 18.92 18.12 -7.43
CA THR A 84 20.37 17.92 -7.63
C THR A 84 21.17 19.18 -7.32
N LEU A 85 20.72 20.36 -7.76
CA LEU A 85 21.40 21.62 -7.46
C LEU A 85 21.48 21.90 -5.94
N THR A 86 20.37 21.73 -5.23
CA THR A 86 20.32 21.97 -3.78
C THR A 86 21.12 20.92 -3.01
N VAL A 87 21.00 19.64 -3.37
CA VAL A 87 21.67 18.54 -2.67
C VAL A 87 23.18 18.54 -2.92
N CYS A 88 23.65 18.86 -4.13
CA CYS A 88 25.09 18.99 -4.38
C CYS A 88 25.72 20.13 -3.56
N LYS A 89 24.96 21.18 -3.25
CA LYS A 89 25.44 22.33 -2.47
C LYS A 89 25.49 22.07 -0.96
N TRP A 90 24.56 21.29 -0.40
CA TRP A 90 24.37 21.20 1.05
C TRP A 90 24.43 19.77 1.65
N TYR A 91 24.17 18.73 0.85
CA TYR A 91 23.96 17.36 1.34
C TYR A 91 24.74 16.32 0.53
N SER A 92 25.88 16.72 -0.03
CA SER A 92 26.65 15.92 -0.99
C SER A 92 27.11 14.55 -0.45
N LYS A 93 27.13 14.36 0.88
CA LYS A 93 27.51 13.11 1.57
C LYS A 93 26.33 12.22 2.00
N GLN A 94 25.07 12.66 1.87
CA GLN A 94 23.87 11.92 2.34
C GLN A 94 23.06 11.30 1.18
N HIS A 95 23.63 10.30 0.50
CA HIS A 95 23.02 9.63 -0.66
C HIS A 95 21.69 8.92 -0.34
N CYS A 96 21.52 8.42 0.89
CA CYS A 96 20.24 7.85 1.35
C CYS A 96 19.07 8.85 1.30
N LEU A 97 19.36 10.16 1.44
CA LEU A 97 18.34 11.21 1.39
C LEU A 97 17.74 11.34 -0.02
N LEU A 98 18.56 11.33 -1.07
CA LEU A 98 18.07 11.40 -2.45
C LEU A 98 17.17 10.22 -2.80
N LYS A 99 17.56 9.01 -2.38
CA LYS A 99 16.73 7.81 -2.54
C LYS A 99 15.42 7.91 -1.78
N ARG A 100 15.43 8.47 -0.57
CA ARG A 100 14.23 8.73 0.24
C ARG A 100 13.31 9.75 -0.44
N ILE A 101 13.86 10.84 -0.98
CA ILE A 101 13.11 11.85 -1.75
C ILE A 101 12.54 11.23 -3.03
N TYR A 102 13.32 10.44 -3.75
CA TYR A 102 12.85 9.74 -4.94
C TYR A 102 11.65 8.85 -4.61
N LYS A 103 11.77 7.96 -3.62
CA LYS A 103 10.68 7.04 -3.21
C LYS A 103 9.48 7.78 -2.61
N GLY A 104 9.70 8.85 -1.87
CA GLY A 104 8.64 9.59 -1.17
C GLY A 104 7.92 10.63 -2.02
N ALA A 105 8.56 11.16 -3.07
CA ALA A 105 8.01 12.30 -3.82
C ALA A 105 8.05 12.10 -5.34
N LEU A 106 9.20 11.72 -5.93
CA LEU A 106 9.32 11.65 -7.39
C LEU A 106 8.59 10.44 -7.98
N GLU A 107 8.75 9.26 -7.38
CA GLU A 107 8.09 8.03 -7.81
C GLU A 107 6.56 8.13 -7.70
N PRO A 108 5.95 8.54 -6.56
CA PRO A 108 4.50 8.75 -6.49
C PRO A 108 3.98 9.77 -7.51
N LYS A 109 4.76 10.81 -7.79
CA LYS A 109 4.38 11.83 -8.78
C LYS A 109 4.45 11.31 -10.22
N ALA A 110 5.39 10.41 -10.50
CA ALA A 110 5.51 9.72 -11.79
C ALA A 110 4.38 8.73 -12.02
N LEU A 111 4.03 7.98 -10.98
CA LEU A 111 2.98 6.97 -11.03
C LEU A 111 1.57 7.54 -10.79
N TYR A 112 1.44 8.86 -10.67
CA TYR A 112 0.15 9.51 -10.45
C TYR A 112 -0.85 9.17 -11.56
N GLY A 113 -2.05 8.75 -11.16
CA GLY A 113 -3.11 8.34 -12.06
C GLY A 113 -2.98 6.91 -12.58
N HIS A 114 -2.13 6.05 -11.99
CA HIS A 114 -1.97 4.63 -12.39
C HIS A 114 -3.28 3.87 -12.55
N GLY A 115 -4.34 4.22 -11.79
CA GLY A 115 -5.66 3.62 -11.95
C GLY A 115 -6.35 3.93 -13.30
N ALA A 116 -6.05 5.07 -13.92
CA ALA A 116 -6.59 5.48 -15.21
C ALA A 116 -5.81 4.87 -16.38
N TRP A 117 -4.47 4.99 -16.36
CA TRP A 117 -3.61 4.59 -17.48
C TRP A 117 -2.94 3.23 -17.31
N GLY A 118 -3.09 2.54 -16.17
CA GLY A 118 -2.35 1.31 -15.87
C GLY A 118 -2.60 0.16 -16.85
N HIS A 119 -3.74 0.14 -17.54
CA HIS A 119 -4.00 -0.81 -18.64
C HIS A 119 -2.98 -0.70 -19.80
N ARG A 120 -2.28 0.44 -19.93
CA ARG A 120 -1.22 0.67 -20.93
C ARG A 120 0.09 -0.03 -20.60
N LEU A 121 0.27 -0.55 -19.37
CA LEU A 121 1.48 -1.29 -18.96
C LEU A 121 1.71 -2.59 -19.74
N LYS A 122 0.72 -3.06 -20.51
CA LYS A 122 0.88 -4.18 -21.46
C LYS A 122 1.73 -3.82 -22.68
N LEU A 123 1.91 -2.52 -22.96
CA LEU A 123 2.63 -2.04 -24.13
C LEU A 123 4.10 -1.81 -23.79
N LYS A 124 5.00 -2.53 -24.45
CA LYS A 124 6.45 -2.42 -24.23
C LYS A 124 6.97 -0.99 -24.37
N THR A 125 6.51 -0.27 -25.39
CA THR A 125 6.90 1.14 -25.64
C THR A 125 6.54 2.07 -24.48
N PHE A 126 5.46 1.78 -23.77
CA PHE A 126 5.04 2.54 -22.60
C PHE A 126 5.95 2.25 -21.40
N CYS A 127 6.30 0.98 -21.17
CA CYS A 127 7.25 0.59 -20.13
C CYS A 127 8.64 1.18 -20.36
N GLU A 128 9.12 1.19 -21.61
CA GLU A 128 10.38 1.84 -21.99
C GLU A 128 10.35 3.34 -21.69
N TYR A 129 9.23 4.02 -21.99
CA TYR A 129 9.08 5.44 -21.68
C TYR A 129 9.15 5.74 -20.18
N LEU A 130 8.54 4.90 -19.32
CA LEU A 130 8.65 5.05 -17.85
C LEU A 130 10.12 4.99 -17.40
N ASN A 131 10.91 4.06 -17.96
CA ASN A 131 12.33 3.95 -17.65
C ASN A 131 13.14 5.17 -18.15
N VAL A 132 12.74 5.80 -19.26
CA VAL A 132 13.31 7.09 -19.71
C VAL A 132 13.04 8.21 -18.69
N VAL A 133 11.83 8.28 -18.13
CA VAL A 133 11.48 9.27 -17.09
C VAL A 133 12.30 9.05 -15.83
N GLN A 134 12.54 7.78 -15.45
CA GLN A 134 13.29 7.41 -14.26
C GLN A 134 14.80 7.75 -14.35
N ARG A 135 15.37 7.76 -15.57
CA ARG A 135 16.82 7.88 -15.80
C ARG A 135 17.45 9.11 -15.15
N ARG A 136 16.81 10.28 -15.22
CA ARG A 136 17.39 11.53 -14.69
C ARG A 136 17.54 11.51 -13.17
N PRO A 137 16.50 11.15 -12.38
CA PRO A 137 16.67 10.90 -10.95
C PRO A 137 17.73 9.84 -10.62
N LEU A 138 17.82 8.76 -11.39
CA LEU A 138 18.82 7.71 -11.17
C LEU A 138 20.25 8.23 -11.31
N LEU A 139 20.55 8.98 -12.38
CA LEU A 139 21.85 9.64 -12.56
C LEU A 139 22.19 10.59 -11.41
N ALA A 140 21.20 11.32 -10.90
CA ALA A 140 21.40 12.20 -9.75
C ALA A 140 21.71 11.42 -8.46
N MET A 141 21.09 10.25 -8.26
CA MET A 141 21.31 9.39 -7.10
C MET A 141 22.66 8.67 -7.14
N THR A 142 23.05 8.10 -8.28
CA THR A 142 24.29 7.31 -8.41
C THR A 142 25.51 8.17 -8.70
N ARG A 143 25.30 9.35 -9.30
CA ARG A 143 26.35 10.20 -9.88
C ARG A 143 27.18 9.53 -10.97
N ALA A 144 26.66 8.48 -11.59
CA ALA A 144 27.31 7.82 -12.71
C ALA A 144 27.29 8.69 -13.98
N TYR A 145 28.11 8.34 -14.96
CA TYR A 145 28.16 9.03 -16.25
C TYR A 145 26.84 8.95 -17.00
N ARG A 146 26.60 9.96 -17.85
CA ARG A 146 25.41 10.00 -18.73
C ARG A 146 25.37 8.86 -19.74
N THR A 147 26.49 8.18 -19.98
CA THR A 147 26.61 7.03 -20.87
C THR A 147 26.23 5.71 -20.20
N SER A 148 26.20 5.65 -18.86
CA SER A 148 25.84 4.43 -18.11
C SER A 148 24.44 3.94 -18.44
N SER A 149 24.27 2.62 -18.60
CA SER A 149 22.97 2.02 -18.92
C SER A 149 21.92 2.29 -17.83
N THR A 150 20.65 2.51 -18.20
CA THR A 150 19.59 2.73 -17.19
C THR A 150 19.42 1.53 -16.26
N LEU A 151 19.62 0.33 -16.78
CA LEU A 151 19.55 -0.93 -16.03
C LEU A 151 20.62 -0.96 -14.92
N SER A 152 21.88 -0.65 -15.25
CA SER A 152 22.95 -0.56 -14.25
C SER A 152 22.66 0.51 -13.19
N LEU A 153 22.08 1.66 -13.59
CA LEU A 153 21.73 2.72 -12.65
C LEU A 153 20.66 2.30 -11.64
N GLN A 154 19.66 1.53 -12.07
CA GLN A 154 18.60 0.98 -11.21
C GLN A 154 19.20 0.07 -10.13
N VAL A 155 20.10 -0.84 -10.52
CA VAL A 155 20.77 -1.77 -9.60
C VAL A 155 21.67 -1.02 -8.62
N LEU A 156 22.52 -0.11 -9.10
CA LEU A 156 23.40 0.67 -8.23
C LEU A 156 22.63 1.54 -7.22
N ALA A 157 21.55 2.17 -7.67
CA ALA A 157 20.67 2.96 -6.81
C ALA A 157 19.85 2.08 -5.84
N GLY A 158 19.73 0.78 -6.09
CA GLY A 158 18.83 -0.13 -5.39
C GLY A 158 17.37 0.29 -5.52
N VAL A 159 16.96 0.67 -6.73
CA VAL A 159 15.63 1.14 -7.08
C VAL A 159 15.12 0.30 -8.26
N PRO A 160 13.95 -0.34 -8.16
CA PRO A 160 13.44 -1.18 -9.24
C PRO A 160 13.09 -0.32 -10.48
N PRO A 161 13.05 -0.93 -11.67
CA PRO A 161 12.51 -0.30 -12.86
C PRO A 161 11.13 0.32 -12.62
N LEU A 162 10.91 1.52 -13.17
CA LEU A 162 9.70 2.30 -12.87
C LEU A 162 8.44 1.63 -13.43
N ASP A 163 8.57 0.89 -14.54
CA ASP A 163 7.51 0.06 -15.11
C ASP A 163 7.12 -1.10 -14.20
N LEU A 164 8.08 -1.82 -13.62
CA LEU A 164 7.79 -2.88 -12.65
C LEU A 164 7.09 -2.32 -11.41
N ARG A 165 7.55 -1.16 -10.93
CA ARG A 165 6.90 -0.45 -9.81
C ARG A 165 5.49 0.05 -10.17
N ALA A 166 5.26 0.43 -11.42
CA ALA A 166 3.95 0.81 -11.92
C ALA A 166 2.98 -0.38 -11.95
N ILE A 167 3.45 -1.56 -12.37
CA ILE A 167 2.68 -2.81 -12.33
C ILE A 167 2.28 -3.15 -10.90
N GLU A 168 3.21 -3.12 -9.95
CA GLU A 168 2.93 -3.36 -8.53
C GLU A 168 1.86 -2.41 -7.97
N THR A 169 1.99 -1.11 -8.28
CA THR A 169 1.06 -0.07 -7.81
C THR A 169 -0.32 -0.20 -8.47
N TYR A 170 -0.36 -0.53 -9.76
CA TYR A 170 -1.60 -0.74 -10.49
C TYR A 170 -2.34 -2.01 -10.03
N ALA A 171 -1.63 -3.11 -9.81
CA ALA A 171 -2.18 -4.33 -9.24
C ALA A 171 -2.75 -4.09 -7.84
N THR A 172 -2.00 -3.35 -7.00
CA THR A 172 -2.46 -2.92 -5.67
C THR A 172 -3.78 -2.16 -5.74
N PHE A 173 -3.91 -1.23 -6.70
CA PHE A 173 -5.13 -0.48 -6.92
C PHE A 173 -6.30 -1.35 -7.39
N LEU A 174 -6.07 -2.24 -8.37
CA LEU A 174 -7.12 -3.07 -8.92
C LEU A 174 -7.73 -3.99 -7.86
N VAL A 175 -6.89 -4.71 -7.11
CA VAL A 175 -7.34 -5.68 -6.10
C VAL A 175 -7.93 -4.98 -4.87
N LEU A 176 -7.20 -4.03 -4.26
CA LEU A 176 -7.61 -3.45 -2.98
C LEU A 176 -8.62 -2.31 -3.08
N ARG A 177 -8.73 -1.63 -4.24
CA ARG A 177 -9.60 -0.46 -4.41
C ARG A 177 -10.66 -0.66 -5.47
N ALA A 178 -10.28 -1.08 -6.68
CA ALA A 178 -11.22 -1.23 -7.79
C ALA A 178 -12.02 -2.55 -7.74
N ARG A 179 -11.64 -3.49 -6.86
CA ARG A 179 -12.23 -4.83 -6.72
C ARG A 179 -12.28 -5.55 -8.07
N LYS A 180 -11.10 -5.68 -8.68
CA LYS A 180 -10.91 -6.38 -9.95
C LYS A 180 -9.74 -7.34 -9.83
N ASP A 181 -9.96 -8.52 -10.39
CA ASP A 181 -8.95 -9.56 -10.49
C ASP A 181 -7.83 -9.14 -11.45
N ILE A 182 -6.63 -9.62 -11.17
CA ILE A 182 -5.47 -9.37 -12.02
C ILE A 182 -4.50 -10.55 -11.95
N THR A 183 -3.96 -10.92 -13.12
CA THR A 183 -2.80 -11.79 -13.22
C THR A 183 -1.56 -10.94 -13.46
N VAL A 184 -0.55 -11.11 -12.61
CA VAL A 184 0.74 -10.43 -12.70
C VAL A 184 1.81 -11.50 -12.92
N TYR A 185 2.37 -11.54 -14.14
CA TYR A 185 3.21 -12.64 -14.61
C TYR A 185 2.50 -14.00 -14.52
N SER A 186 2.97 -14.92 -13.69
CA SER A 186 2.39 -16.27 -13.49
C SER A 186 1.41 -16.35 -12.33
N GLU A 187 1.21 -15.27 -11.57
CA GLU A 187 0.44 -15.27 -10.32
C GLU A 187 -0.89 -14.54 -10.52
N SER A 188 -1.99 -15.20 -10.16
CA SER A 188 -3.34 -14.63 -10.25
C SER A 188 -3.83 -14.20 -8.87
N PHE A 189 -4.47 -13.03 -8.82
CA PHE A 189 -4.98 -12.44 -7.60
C PHE A 189 -6.47 -12.16 -7.74
N HIS A 190 -7.28 -12.85 -6.94
CA HIS A 190 -8.71 -12.62 -6.86
C HIS A 190 -9.01 -11.60 -5.77
N TYR A 191 -9.80 -10.57 -6.08
CA TYR A 191 -10.02 -9.47 -5.12
C TYR A 191 -10.76 -9.90 -3.84
N GLU A 192 -11.48 -11.03 -3.89
CA GLU A 192 -12.31 -11.56 -2.80
C GLU A 192 -11.47 -12.10 -1.65
N ASP A 193 -10.29 -12.64 -1.96
CA ASP A 193 -9.35 -13.17 -0.98
C ASP A 193 -8.79 -12.07 -0.05
N TYR A 194 -8.89 -10.80 -0.45
CA TYR A 194 -8.25 -9.68 0.23
C TYR A 194 -9.22 -8.83 1.05
N VAL A 195 -8.71 -8.35 2.19
CA VAL A 195 -9.46 -7.50 3.10
C VAL A 195 -10.03 -6.26 2.39
N ARG A 196 -11.35 -6.08 2.53
CA ARG A 196 -12.06 -4.90 2.05
C ARG A 196 -12.06 -3.84 3.14
N MET A 197 -11.28 -2.79 2.95
CA MET A 197 -11.32 -1.62 3.83
C MET A 197 -12.67 -0.91 3.68
N GLU A 198 -13.28 -0.55 4.80
CA GLU A 198 -14.50 0.24 4.80
C GLU A 198 -14.21 1.66 4.28
N SER A 199 -15.20 2.27 3.64
CA SER A 199 -15.03 3.65 3.18
C SER A 199 -15.09 4.59 4.39
N PRO A 200 -14.09 5.48 4.58
CA PRO A 200 -14.08 6.42 5.70
C PRO A 200 -15.25 7.41 5.66
N PHE A 201 -15.97 7.50 4.54
CA PHE A 201 -17.10 8.41 4.34
C PHE A 201 -18.46 7.77 4.65
N LEU A 202 -18.52 6.47 4.99
CA LEU A 202 -19.77 5.81 5.37
C LEU A 202 -20.28 6.27 6.73
N THR A 203 -19.36 6.67 7.62
CA THR A 203 -19.69 7.09 8.99
C THR A 203 -19.33 8.56 9.16
N HIS A 204 -20.29 9.35 9.65
CA HIS A 204 -20.08 10.76 9.93
C HIS A 204 -18.92 10.94 10.94
N PRO A 205 -17.98 11.88 10.72
CA PRO A 205 -16.82 12.06 11.59
C PRO A 205 -17.15 12.23 13.08
N ALA A 206 -18.25 12.90 13.41
CA ALA A 206 -18.70 13.10 14.79
C ALA A 206 -19.14 11.81 15.51
N VAL A 207 -19.46 10.76 14.77
CA VAL A 207 -19.87 9.44 15.33
C VAL A 207 -18.67 8.51 15.46
N LYS A 208 -17.52 8.87 14.85
CA LYS A 208 -16.31 8.07 14.94
C LYS A 208 -15.71 8.21 16.33
N ASP A 209 -15.60 7.08 16.99
CA ASP A 209 -15.11 7.02 18.36
C ASP A 209 -14.26 5.77 18.57
N GLY A 210 -13.22 5.93 19.38
CA GLY A 210 -12.24 4.89 19.71
C GLY A 210 -12.58 4.16 21.01
N ILE A 211 -11.77 3.18 21.35
CA ILE A 211 -11.78 2.56 22.68
C ILE A 211 -10.41 2.83 23.30
N GLY A 212 -10.39 3.73 24.28
CA GLY A 212 -9.19 4.01 25.07
C GLY A 212 -8.75 2.79 25.87
N PHE A 213 -7.45 2.73 26.12
CA PHE A 213 -6.76 1.76 26.95
C PHE A 213 -5.71 2.49 27.79
N ASP A 214 -5.43 1.97 28.98
CA ASP A 214 -4.41 2.51 29.88
C ASP A 214 -3.26 1.52 30.05
N TRP A 215 -2.18 1.94 30.72
CA TRP A 215 -1.14 1.02 31.16
C TRP A 215 -1.42 0.61 32.61
N LYS A 216 -1.59 -0.69 32.83
CA LYS A 216 -1.86 -1.25 34.16
C LYS A 216 -1.42 -2.70 34.22
N GLU A 217 -0.78 -3.08 35.31
CA GLU A 217 -0.37 -4.46 35.55
C GLU A 217 -1.54 -5.33 36.04
N PRO A 218 -1.55 -6.64 35.71
CA PRO A 218 -2.45 -7.60 36.33
C PRO A 218 -2.15 -7.70 37.82
N LYS A 219 -3.17 -7.63 38.67
CA LYS A 219 -3.01 -7.74 40.12
C LYS A 219 -3.24 -9.17 40.61
N GLY A 220 -3.80 -10.04 39.78
CA GLY A 220 -4.28 -11.35 40.20
C GLY A 220 -5.50 -11.26 41.13
N GLU A 221 -6.20 -10.13 41.13
CA GLU A 221 -7.37 -9.88 41.98
C GLU A 221 -8.66 -9.95 41.15
N GLY A 222 -9.57 -10.84 41.54
CA GLY A 222 -10.85 -11.02 40.85
C GLY A 222 -10.69 -11.65 39.47
N LEU A 223 -11.53 -11.22 38.51
CA LEU A 223 -11.57 -11.75 37.15
C LEU A 223 -10.69 -10.91 36.21
N GLU A 224 -9.66 -11.54 35.66
CA GLU A 224 -8.74 -10.94 34.69
C GLU A 224 -8.75 -11.76 33.40
N VAL A 225 -8.76 -11.08 32.27
CA VAL A 225 -8.75 -11.73 30.96
C VAL A 225 -7.51 -11.30 30.21
N LEU A 226 -6.74 -12.24 29.71
CA LEU A 226 -5.51 -11.99 28.97
C LEU A 226 -5.65 -12.54 27.57
N THR A 227 -5.14 -11.79 26.59
CA THR A 227 -5.24 -12.16 25.18
C THR A 227 -3.88 -12.08 24.54
N ASP A 228 -3.58 -13.02 23.64
CA ASP A 228 -2.36 -12.99 22.86
C ASP A 228 -2.58 -13.51 21.44
N GLY A 229 -1.77 -13.01 20.52
CA GLY A 229 -1.64 -13.50 19.15
C GLY A 229 -0.20 -13.89 18.89
N SER A 230 0.05 -15.19 18.70
CA SER A 230 1.40 -15.72 18.60
C SER A 230 1.66 -16.41 17.27
N SER A 231 2.94 -16.53 16.90
CA SER A 231 3.38 -17.20 15.68
C SER A 231 4.44 -18.25 16.01
N ILE A 232 4.22 -19.50 15.57
CA ILE A 232 5.14 -20.63 15.74
C ILE A 232 5.27 -21.41 14.44
N ASN A 233 6.48 -21.61 13.90
CA ASN A 233 6.70 -22.35 12.64
C ASN A 233 5.79 -21.89 11.48
N ASP A 234 5.71 -20.57 11.26
CA ASP A 234 4.83 -19.91 10.29
C ASP A 234 3.31 -20.09 10.52
N LYS A 235 2.94 -20.67 11.68
CA LYS A 235 1.56 -20.83 12.12
C LYS A 235 1.18 -19.75 13.12
N ILE A 236 0.22 -18.91 12.76
CA ILE A 236 -0.32 -17.80 13.56
C ILE A 236 -1.59 -18.17 14.36
N GLY A 237 -1.53 -18.26 15.68
CA GLY A 237 -2.69 -18.53 16.53
C GLY A 237 -3.09 -17.33 17.38
N ALA A 238 -4.34 -17.32 17.83
CA ALA A 238 -4.87 -16.35 18.78
C ALA A 238 -5.48 -17.08 19.96
N ALA A 239 -5.38 -16.50 21.15
CA ALA A 239 -6.00 -17.06 22.34
C ALA A 239 -6.45 -16.01 23.34
N MET A 240 -7.32 -16.46 24.22
CA MET A 240 -7.71 -15.79 25.45
C MET A 240 -7.57 -16.76 26.61
N VAL A 241 -7.07 -16.27 27.73
CA VAL A 241 -7.06 -16.94 29.02
C VAL A 241 -7.84 -16.11 30.03
N VAL A 242 -8.65 -16.77 30.86
CA VAL A 242 -9.41 -16.15 31.94
C VAL A 242 -8.85 -16.64 33.26
N LEU A 243 -8.41 -15.69 34.09
CA LEU A 243 -7.91 -15.93 35.43
C LEU A 243 -8.92 -15.45 36.47
N TYR A 244 -9.14 -16.27 37.50
CA TYR A 244 -9.86 -15.87 38.71
C TYR A 244 -8.94 -16.05 39.91
N PHE A 245 -8.61 -14.95 40.60
CA PHE A 245 -7.60 -14.94 41.68
C PHE A 245 -6.26 -15.59 41.27
N GLY A 246 -5.82 -15.31 40.04
CA GLY A 246 -4.55 -15.81 39.49
C GLY A 246 -4.59 -17.26 38.98
N GLN A 247 -5.68 -18.01 39.17
CA GLN A 247 -5.83 -19.36 38.62
C GLN A 247 -6.60 -19.34 37.30
N MET A 248 -6.13 -20.10 36.31
CA MET A 248 -6.84 -20.26 35.05
C MET A 248 -8.14 -21.04 35.27
N ILE A 249 -9.26 -20.42 34.89
CA ILE A 249 -10.60 -21.03 34.96
C ILE A 249 -11.18 -21.34 33.58
N HIS A 250 -10.69 -20.68 32.53
CA HIS A 250 -11.15 -20.85 31.16
C HIS A 250 -10.07 -20.42 30.17
N SER A 251 -10.05 -21.04 29.00
CA SER A 251 -9.24 -20.60 27.87
C SER A 251 -9.96 -20.91 26.55
N GLU A 252 -9.76 -20.02 25.57
CA GLU A 252 -10.19 -20.21 24.20
C GLU A 252 -9.04 -19.92 23.25
N ARG A 253 -8.95 -20.69 22.17
CA ARG A 253 -7.89 -20.57 21.18
C ARG A 253 -8.40 -20.86 19.79
N VAL A 254 -7.82 -20.19 18.81
CA VAL A 254 -8.14 -20.36 17.40
C VAL A 254 -6.88 -20.22 16.56
N ARG A 255 -6.70 -21.14 15.61
CA ARG A 255 -5.62 -21.08 14.63
C ARG A 255 -6.10 -20.15 13.51
N LEU A 256 -5.27 -19.24 13.01
CA LEU A 256 -5.60 -18.46 11.82
C LEU A 256 -4.95 -19.09 10.58
N GLY A 257 -5.56 -18.87 9.40
CA GLY A 257 -4.97 -19.28 8.12
C GLY A 257 -3.53 -18.79 7.92
N ASP A 258 -2.73 -19.53 7.17
CA ASP A 258 -1.27 -19.32 7.06
C ASP A 258 -0.89 -17.95 6.43
N HIS A 259 -1.81 -17.34 5.69
CA HIS A 259 -1.68 -15.99 5.14
C HIS A 259 -1.97 -14.86 6.13
N CYS A 260 -2.43 -15.17 7.35
CA CYS A 260 -2.76 -14.17 8.34
C CYS A 260 -1.50 -13.47 8.88
N THR A 261 -1.72 -12.50 9.77
CA THR A 261 -0.66 -11.75 10.45
C THR A 261 -0.86 -11.85 11.95
N VAL A 262 0.24 -11.75 12.72
CA VAL A 262 0.18 -11.66 14.18
C VAL A 262 -0.79 -10.56 14.62
N TYR A 263 -0.75 -9.40 13.96
CA TYR A 263 -1.72 -8.32 14.19
C TYR A 263 -3.20 -8.74 14.04
N GLN A 264 -3.54 -9.60 13.07
CA GLN A 264 -4.91 -10.15 12.97
C GLN A 264 -5.21 -11.11 14.13
N ALA A 265 -4.25 -11.94 14.54
CA ALA A 265 -4.42 -12.84 15.67
C ALA A 265 -4.68 -12.08 16.98
N GLU A 266 -3.96 -10.99 17.21
CA GLU A 266 -4.10 -10.13 18.38
C GLU A 266 -5.51 -9.51 18.48
N LEU A 267 -6.04 -9.05 17.34
CA LEU A 267 -7.42 -8.58 17.26
C LEU A 267 -8.44 -9.72 17.48
N ILE A 268 -8.14 -10.94 17.01
CA ILE A 268 -8.99 -12.11 17.26
C ILE A 268 -8.95 -12.53 18.72
N GLY A 269 -7.80 -12.46 19.40
CA GLY A 269 -7.70 -12.67 20.85
C GLY A 269 -8.62 -11.71 21.61
N LEU A 270 -8.62 -10.43 21.24
CA LEU A 270 -9.55 -9.42 21.80
C LEU A 270 -11.01 -9.65 21.38
N LYS A 271 -11.25 -10.26 20.22
CA LYS A 271 -12.59 -10.67 19.78
C LYS A 271 -13.16 -11.77 20.68
N LEU A 272 -12.41 -12.87 20.83
CA LEU A 272 -12.72 -13.96 21.76
C LEU A 272 -12.98 -13.34 23.14
N ALA A 273 -12.03 -12.49 23.56
CA ALA A 273 -12.14 -11.43 24.57
C ALA A 273 -13.56 -11.04 24.96
N ALA A 274 -14.09 -10.23 24.06
CA ALA A 274 -15.38 -9.60 24.20
C ALA A 274 -16.53 -10.60 24.12
N GLU A 275 -16.44 -11.61 23.24
CA GLU A 275 -17.49 -12.62 23.05
C GLU A 275 -17.73 -13.41 24.33
N PHE A 276 -16.68 -13.94 24.95
CA PHE A 276 -16.77 -14.65 26.23
C PHE A 276 -17.36 -13.76 27.32
N ILE A 277 -16.88 -12.52 27.48
CA ILE A 277 -17.36 -11.62 28.53
C ILE A 277 -18.85 -11.31 28.38
N LEU A 278 -19.35 -11.19 27.14
CA LEU A 278 -20.78 -10.97 26.88
C LEU A 278 -21.66 -12.15 27.31
N THR A 279 -21.11 -13.37 27.40
CA THR A 279 -21.83 -14.55 27.92
C THR A 279 -21.99 -14.55 29.44
N LEU A 280 -21.14 -13.79 30.15
CA LEU A 280 -21.20 -13.71 31.61
C LEU A 280 -22.46 -12.96 32.06
N THR A 281 -23.09 -13.39 33.16
CA THR A 281 -24.35 -12.79 33.65
C THR A 281 -24.18 -11.86 34.86
N THR A 282 -23.13 -12.03 35.66
CA THR A 282 -23.00 -11.40 37.00
C THR A 282 -21.83 -10.42 37.15
N THR A 283 -21.04 -10.17 36.10
CA THR A 283 -19.84 -9.33 36.18
C THR A 283 -20.10 -7.85 35.84
N ARG A 284 -19.62 -6.94 36.71
CA ARG A 284 -19.71 -5.47 36.51
C ARG A 284 -18.37 -4.79 36.21
N ARG A 285 -17.24 -5.47 36.39
CA ARG A 285 -15.92 -4.93 36.08
C ARG A 285 -14.98 -6.04 35.66
N VAL A 286 -14.55 -6.00 34.41
CA VAL A 286 -13.61 -6.98 33.83
C VAL A 286 -12.43 -6.23 33.21
N ASN A 287 -11.22 -6.67 33.54
CA ASN A 287 -10.00 -6.10 32.98
C ASN A 287 -9.49 -7.05 31.89
N ILE A 288 -9.37 -6.54 30.66
CA ILE A 288 -8.72 -7.25 29.56
C ILE A 288 -7.31 -6.69 29.42
N TYR A 289 -6.32 -7.57 29.41
CA TYR A 289 -4.91 -7.25 29.24
C TYR A 289 -4.41 -7.81 27.90
N SER A 290 -3.73 -6.98 27.13
CA SER A 290 -3.04 -7.37 25.89
C SER A 290 -1.68 -6.70 25.83
N ASP A 291 -0.66 -7.41 25.38
CA ASP A 291 0.65 -6.83 25.12
C ASP A 291 0.77 -6.20 23.73
N SER A 292 -0.25 -6.39 22.88
CA SER A 292 -0.33 -5.85 21.54
C SER A 292 -0.70 -4.36 21.51
N ARG A 293 0.30 -3.52 21.71
CA ARG A 293 0.13 -2.07 21.59
C ARG A 293 -0.45 -1.67 20.23
N SER A 294 -0.10 -2.39 19.16
CA SER A 294 -0.58 -2.12 17.80
C SER A 294 -2.09 -2.38 17.63
N ALA A 295 -2.61 -3.45 18.23
CA ALA A 295 -4.04 -3.77 18.22
C ALA A 295 -4.82 -2.74 19.05
N LEU A 296 -4.35 -2.44 20.26
CA LEU A 296 -4.97 -1.44 21.15
C LEU A 296 -4.97 -0.04 20.54
N GLN A 297 -3.88 0.40 19.90
CA GLN A 297 -3.83 1.67 19.18
C GLN A 297 -4.83 1.71 18.01
N SER A 298 -5.03 0.60 17.33
CA SER A 298 -6.01 0.49 16.23
C SER A 298 -7.45 0.58 16.73
N LEU A 299 -7.72 0.04 17.92
CA LEU A 299 -9.00 0.21 18.62
C LEU A 299 -9.19 1.63 19.16
N ALA A 300 -8.12 2.30 19.58
CA ALA A 300 -8.16 3.68 20.05
C ALA A 300 -8.35 4.68 18.89
N ASP A 301 -7.84 4.40 17.69
CA ASP A 301 -7.95 5.30 16.54
C ASP A 301 -9.39 5.34 15.97
N PRO A 302 -10.13 6.45 16.08
CA PRO A 302 -11.49 6.57 15.56
C PRO A 302 -11.55 6.55 14.02
N THR A 303 -10.42 6.79 13.34
CA THR A 303 -10.35 6.88 11.87
C THR A 303 -10.05 5.55 11.18
N ASN A 304 -9.73 4.50 11.95
CA ASN A 304 -9.40 3.19 11.41
C ASN A 304 -10.61 2.54 10.73
N THR A 305 -10.45 2.16 9.45
CA THR A 305 -11.50 1.59 8.59
C THR A 305 -11.32 0.09 8.32
N HIS A 306 -10.50 -0.61 9.11
CA HIS A 306 -10.32 -2.05 8.97
C HIS A 306 -11.56 -2.79 9.51
N PRO A 307 -12.18 -3.70 8.75
CA PRO A 307 -13.45 -4.34 9.14
C PRO A 307 -13.33 -5.14 10.45
N LEU A 308 -12.25 -5.92 10.62
CA LEU A 308 -12.01 -6.65 11.88
C LEU A 308 -11.88 -5.71 13.08
N VAL A 309 -11.27 -4.53 12.91
CA VAL A 309 -11.16 -3.53 13.99
C VAL A 309 -12.55 -2.98 14.31
N GLY A 310 -13.37 -2.68 13.30
CA GLY A 310 -14.75 -2.25 13.47
C GLY A 310 -15.63 -3.28 14.20
N GLU A 311 -15.47 -4.56 13.88
CA GLU A 311 -16.14 -5.68 14.55
C GLU A 311 -15.74 -5.78 16.03
N VAL A 312 -14.44 -5.84 16.31
CA VAL A 312 -13.90 -5.91 17.69
C VAL A 312 -14.30 -4.68 18.50
N LYS A 313 -14.27 -3.48 17.90
CA LYS A 313 -14.76 -2.25 18.54
C LYS A 313 -16.21 -2.36 18.97
N ARG A 314 -17.09 -2.85 18.09
CA ARG A 314 -18.52 -2.98 18.37
C ARG A 314 -18.76 -3.95 19.53
N LEU A 315 -18.08 -5.10 19.53
CA LEU A 315 -18.15 -6.07 20.61
C LEU A 315 -17.64 -5.51 21.94
N LEU A 316 -16.48 -4.85 21.92
CA LEU A 316 -15.89 -4.26 23.14
C LEU A 316 -16.69 -3.07 23.67
N LYS A 317 -17.29 -2.23 22.81
CA LYS A 317 -18.20 -1.17 23.26
C LYS A 317 -19.43 -1.75 23.96
N ARG A 318 -20.02 -2.80 23.39
CA ARG A 318 -21.14 -3.54 23.98
C ARG A 318 -20.73 -4.17 25.32
N ALA A 319 -19.58 -4.83 25.38
CA ALA A 319 -19.06 -5.42 26.60
C ALA A 319 -18.74 -4.35 27.66
N ARG A 320 -18.26 -3.17 27.25
CA ARG A 320 -18.03 -2.02 28.14
C ARG A 320 -19.34 -1.50 28.75
N SER A 321 -20.40 -1.34 27.96
CA SER A 321 -21.70 -0.88 28.47
C SER A 321 -22.42 -1.92 29.32
N GLU A 322 -22.34 -3.19 28.94
CA GLU A 322 -23.12 -4.27 29.59
C GLU A 322 -22.42 -4.94 30.77
N ARG A 323 -21.07 -4.93 30.81
CA ARG A 323 -20.25 -5.69 31.78
C ARG A 323 -19.11 -4.89 32.42
N GLY A 324 -18.94 -3.61 32.06
CA GLY A 324 -17.89 -2.75 32.61
C GLY A 324 -16.47 -3.19 32.24
N VAL A 325 -16.24 -3.46 30.95
CA VAL A 325 -14.93 -3.85 30.40
C VAL A 325 -13.95 -2.68 30.27
N PHE A 326 -12.73 -2.87 30.77
CA PHE A 326 -11.59 -1.96 30.61
C PHE A 326 -10.45 -2.67 29.89
N LEU A 327 -9.79 -1.94 28.98
CA LEU A 327 -8.63 -2.44 28.24
C LEU A 327 -7.36 -1.89 28.86
N HIS A 328 -6.37 -2.76 29.05
CA HIS A 328 -5.06 -2.39 29.58
C HIS A 328 -3.96 -2.96 28.69
N TRP A 329 -2.94 -2.14 28.43
CA TRP A 329 -1.71 -2.59 27.80
C TRP A 329 -0.74 -3.10 28.86
N VAL A 330 -0.16 -4.28 28.61
CA VAL A 330 0.92 -4.87 29.43
C VAL A 330 2.17 -5.04 28.60
N LYS A 331 3.32 -5.14 29.25
CA LYS A 331 4.58 -5.33 28.55
C LYS A 331 4.78 -6.82 28.23
N ALA A 332 5.07 -7.13 26.98
CA ALA A 332 5.42 -8.47 26.54
C ALA A 332 6.70 -8.98 27.24
N HIS A 333 6.75 -10.29 27.50
CA HIS A 333 7.94 -11.01 28.00
C HIS A 333 8.52 -10.53 29.34
N VAL A 334 7.67 -10.04 30.25
CA VAL A 334 8.06 -9.66 31.62
C VAL A 334 7.72 -10.75 32.65
N GLY A 335 7.22 -11.91 32.20
CA GLY A 335 6.90 -13.03 33.10
C GLY A 335 5.51 -12.94 33.75
N TYR A 336 4.58 -12.15 33.20
CA TYR A 336 3.21 -12.17 33.70
C TYR A 336 2.57 -13.53 33.39
N HIS A 337 2.26 -14.29 34.43
CA HIS A 337 1.75 -15.67 34.33
C HIS A 337 0.64 -15.82 33.29
N GLY A 338 -0.38 -14.96 33.33
CA GLY A 338 -1.50 -15.02 32.38
C GLY A 338 -1.13 -14.72 30.92
N ASN A 339 -0.12 -13.88 30.68
CA ASN A 339 0.34 -13.56 29.32
C ASN A 339 1.11 -14.74 28.73
N GLU A 340 1.93 -15.41 29.53
CA GLU A 340 2.64 -16.62 29.12
C GLU A 340 1.67 -17.78 28.85
N LEU A 341 0.61 -17.89 29.65
CA LEU A 341 -0.47 -18.85 29.40
C LEU A 341 -1.18 -18.55 28.08
N ALA A 342 -1.52 -17.28 27.81
CA ALA A 342 -2.16 -16.88 26.56
C ALA A 342 -1.27 -17.16 25.34
N ASP A 343 0.04 -16.88 25.42
CA ASP A 343 1.01 -17.20 24.38
C ASP A 343 1.13 -18.72 24.14
N GLY A 344 1.15 -19.51 25.22
CA GLY A 344 1.13 -20.97 25.15
C GLY A 344 -0.13 -21.49 24.45
N GLU A 345 -1.30 -20.97 24.80
CA GLU A 345 -2.58 -21.36 24.19
C GLU A 345 -2.68 -20.95 22.72
N ALA A 346 -2.19 -19.75 22.37
CA ALA A 346 -2.14 -19.29 20.99
C ALA A 346 -1.26 -20.20 20.13
N LYS A 347 -0.10 -20.63 20.65
CA LYS A 347 0.79 -21.57 19.98
C LYS A 347 0.20 -22.98 19.84
N ALA A 348 -0.65 -23.40 20.78
CA ALA A 348 -1.30 -24.70 20.77
C ALA A 348 -2.55 -24.77 19.86
N ALA A 349 -2.96 -23.66 19.26
CA ALA A 349 -4.17 -23.61 18.45
C ALA A 349 -4.06 -24.46 17.18
N ALA A 350 -5.05 -25.34 16.96
CA ALA A 350 -5.09 -26.26 15.82
C ALA A 350 -6.27 -26.01 14.84
N VAL A 351 -7.39 -25.47 15.32
CA VAL A 351 -8.62 -25.28 14.52
C VAL A 351 -8.54 -23.98 13.72
N SER A 352 -8.45 -24.11 12.38
CA SER A 352 -8.19 -22.98 11.49
C SER A 352 -9.44 -22.14 11.20
N LEU A 353 -9.35 -20.85 11.49
CA LEU A 353 -10.24 -19.79 11.05
C LEU A 353 -9.60 -19.11 9.84
N ASP A 354 -10.32 -19.14 8.72
CA ASP A 354 -9.90 -18.42 7.53
C ASP A 354 -10.34 -16.94 7.60
N LEU A 355 -9.41 -16.04 7.30
CA LEU A 355 -9.64 -14.60 7.27
C LEU A 355 -9.11 -14.03 5.96
N PRO A 356 -9.69 -12.93 5.44
CA PRO A 356 -9.14 -12.29 4.26
C PRO A 356 -7.67 -11.90 4.43
N VAL A 357 -6.90 -12.10 3.36
CA VAL A 357 -5.48 -11.74 3.27
C VAL A 357 -5.32 -10.23 3.52
N SER A 358 -4.39 -9.89 4.40
CA SER A 358 -4.10 -8.49 4.72
C SER A 358 -3.46 -7.75 3.54
N SER A 359 -3.74 -6.44 3.45
CA SER A 359 -3.14 -5.60 2.41
C SER A 359 -1.61 -5.56 2.46
N SER A 360 -1.00 -5.78 3.62
CA SER A 360 0.45 -5.86 3.81
C SER A 360 1.04 -7.13 3.20
N ARG A 361 0.42 -8.29 3.44
CA ARG A 361 0.81 -9.57 2.83
C ARG A 361 0.72 -9.53 1.32
N PHE A 362 -0.37 -8.95 0.79
CA PHE A 362 -0.54 -8.74 -0.64
C PHE A 362 0.61 -7.90 -1.25
N LYS A 363 0.89 -6.73 -0.67
CA LYS A 363 2.00 -5.87 -1.11
C LYS A 363 3.36 -6.56 -0.98
N CYS A 364 3.55 -7.39 0.04
CA CYS A 364 4.77 -8.17 0.20
C CYS A 364 4.95 -9.19 -0.93
N LYS A 365 3.89 -9.94 -1.26
CA LYS A 365 3.90 -10.89 -2.39
C LYS A 365 4.14 -10.19 -3.73
N LEU A 366 3.44 -9.09 -4.01
CA LEU A 366 3.68 -8.29 -5.21
C LEU A 366 5.11 -7.76 -5.30
N LYS A 367 5.69 -7.32 -4.17
CA LYS A 367 7.07 -6.88 -4.10
C LYS A 367 8.06 -8.02 -4.39
N SER A 368 7.78 -9.23 -3.91
CA SER A 368 8.60 -10.42 -4.23
C SER A 368 8.56 -10.73 -5.73
N ILE A 369 7.38 -10.71 -6.35
CA ILE A 369 7.22 -10.88 -7.80
C ILE A 369 7.95 -9.80 -8.57
N MET A 370 7.84 -8.53 -8.14
CA MET A 370 8.56 -7.40 -8.75
C MET A 370 10.08 -7.58 -8.69
N ILE A 371 10.61 -8.04 -7.55
CA ILE A 371 12.05 -8.30 -7.39
C ILE A 371 12.49 -9.45 -8.29
N GLN A 372 11.69 -10.52 -8.40
CA GLN A 372 12.00 -11.64 -9.30
C GLN A 372 12.00 -11.19 -10.76
N ALA A 373 10.96 -10.48 -11.22
CA ALA A 373 10.91 -9.94 -12.57
C ALA A 373 12.07 -8.98 -12.86
N TRP A 374 12.51 -8.22 -11.85
CA TRP A 374 13.69 -7.36 -11.98
C TRP A 374 14.98 -8.19 -12.12
N GLN A 375 15.12 -9.28 -11.36
CA GLN A 375 16.25 -10.20 -11.50
C GLN A 375 16.25 -10.86 -12.88
N ASP A 376 15.10 -11.31 -13.39
CA ASP A 376 15.00 -11.90 -14.72
C ASP A 376 15.44 -10.89 -15.80
N HIS A 377 14.95 -9.64 -15.73
CA HIS A 377 15.40 -8.58 -16.64
C HIS A 377 16.91 -8.34 -16.56
N TRP A 378 17.49 -8.45 -15.36
CA TRP A 378 18.92 -8.27 -15.12
C TRP A 378 19.76 -9.39 -15.75
N ASP A 379 19.33 -10.64 -15.58
CA ASP A 379 20.05 -11.83 -16.07
C ASP A 379 20.00 -11.94 -17.60
N PHE A 380 18.87 -11.57 -18.22
CA PHE A 380 18.66 -11.68 -19.67
C PHE A 380 19.02 -10.40 -20.47
N THR A 381 19.79 -9.48 -19.88
CA THR A 381 20.20 -8.25 -20.59
C THR A 381 21.19 -8.54 -21.73
N PRO A 382 20.88 -8.19 -23.00
CA PRO A 382 21.78 -8.43 -24.13
C PRO A 382 23.06 -7.57 -24.04
N ASN A 383 24.17 -8.11 -24.57
CA ASN A 383 25.60 -7.75 -24.46
C ASN A 383 26.07 -6.32 -24.08
N LYS A 384 25.29 -5.23 -24.23
CA LYS A 384 25.70 -3.83 -23.96
C LYS A 384 25.73 -3.43 -22.47
N GLY A 385 26.06 -4.37 -21.57
CA GLY A 385 26.04 -4.10 -20.13
C GLY A 385 26.55 -5.21 -19.22
N LYS A 386 27.12 -6.31 -19.75
CA LYS A 386 27.53 -7.51 -18.97
C LYS A 386 28.55 -7.28 -17.86
N PHE A 387 29.26 -6.16 -17.90
CA PHE A 387 30.23 -5.80 -16.88
C PHE A 387 29.59 -5.51 -15.50
N THR A 388 28.43 -4.84 -15.44
CA THR A 388 27.77 -4.61 -14.13
C THR A 388 27.15 -5.88 -13.54
N PRO A 389 26.44 -6.73 -14.32
CA PRO A 389 25.95 -8.03 -13.85
C PRO A 389 27.03 -8.98 -13.37
N SER A 390 28.24 -8.98 -13.98
CA SER A 390 29.33 -9.85 -13.51
C SER A 390 29.82 -9.48 -12.10
N ILE A 391 29.70 -8.21 -11.72
CA ILE A 391 30.11 -7.73 -10.39
C ILE A 391 28.95 -7.75 -9.39
N ILE A 392 27.74 -7.41 -9.84
CA ILE A 392 26.52 -7.42 -9.03
C ILE A 392 25.53 -8.40 -9.67
N PRO A 393 25.64 -9.71 -9.39
CA PRO A 393 24.79 -10.71 -10.03
C PRO A 393 23.35 -10.67 -9.51
N LYS A 394 23.13 -10.21 -8.27
CA LYS A 394 21.79 -10.17 -7.66
C LYS A 394 21.29 -8.73 -7.49
N VAL A 395 20.09 -8.46 -7.99
CA VAL A 395 19.42 -7.18 -7.77
C VAL A 395 19.01 -7.05 -6.31
N SER A 396 19.04 -5.83 -5.78
CA SER A 396 18.59 -5.59 -4.41
C SER A 396 18.02 -4.19 -4.23
N LEU A 397 17.20 -4.01 -3.20
CA LEU A 397 16.72 -2.69 -2.80
C LEU A 397 17.74 -1.90 -1.96
N LYS A 398 18.91 -2.48 -1.66
CA LYS A 398 20.01 -1.80 -0.99
C LYS A 398 20.77 -0.97 -2.02
N THR A 399 21.16 0.23 -1.64
CA THR A 399 22.04 1.05 -2.49
C THR A 399 23.43 0.45 -2.40
N HIS A 400 24.02 0.12 -3.55
CA HIS A 400 25.30 -0.59 -3.56
C HIS A 400 26.49 0.39 -3.49
N PHE A 401 26.56 1.40 -4.37
CA PHE A 401 27.75 2.26 -4.48
C PHE A 401 27.43 3.68 -4.97
N TRP A 402 28.39 4.60 -4.83
CA TRP A 402 28.26 6.03 -5.18
C TRP A 402 29.54 6.63 -5.76
N GLY A 403 29.39 7.62 -6.64
CA GLY A 403 30.50 8.46 -7.12
C GLY A 403 31.49 7.70 -8.00
N GLU A 404 32.79 7.89 -7.77
CA GLU A 404 33.88 7.26 -8.54
C GLU A 404 33.78 5.72 -8.56
N MET A 405 33.21 5.11 -7.51
CA MET A 405 32.95 3.67 -7.48
C MET A 405 31.90 3.25 -8.51
N ALA A 406 30.91 4.10 -8.84
CA ALA A 406 29.97 3.81 -9.91
C ALA A 406 30.65 3.76 -11.29
N GLU A 407 31.78 4.45 -11.47
CA GLU A 407 32.60 4.35 -12.69
C GLU A 407 33.18 2.94 -12.82
N LEU A 408 33.77 2.44 -11.73
CA LEU A 408 34.32 1.09 -11.65
C LEU A 408 33.25 0.07 -12.01
N PHE A 409 32.05 0.10 -11.39
CA PHE A 409 31.01 -0.92 -11.58
C PHE A 409 30.21 -0.80 -12.88
N THR A 410 30.18 0.37 -13.50
CA THR A 410 29.54 0.54 -14.82
C THR A 410 30.52 0.34 -15.97
N GLY A 411 31.81 0.20 -15.69
CA GLY A 411 32.86 0.03 -16.68
C GLY A 411 32.95 1.22 -17.63
N HIS A 412 32.58 2.43 -17.19
CA HIS A 412 32.62 3.70 -17.94
C HIS A 412 33.61 4.68 -17.29
N GLY A 413 33.94 5.79 -17.99
CA GLY A 413 34.88 6.80 -17.49
C GLY A 413 36.31 6.46 -17.91
N ARG A 414 37.25 6.43 -16.96
CA ARG A 414 38.67 6.09 -17.22
C ARG A 414 38.90 4.62 -17.57
N PHE A 415 37.88 3.78 -17.45
CA PHE A 415 37.93 2.35 -17.77
C PHE A 415 37.02 2.08 -18.98
N PRO A 416 37.56 1.80 -20.18
CA PRO A 416 36.76 1.56 -21.38
C PRO A 416 36.26 0.11 -21.49
N ALA A 417 36.07 -0.62 -20.39
CA ALA A 417 35.70 -2.04 -20.41
C ALA A 417 34.33 -2.32 -21.08
N HIS A 418 33.45 -1.33 -21.14
CA HIS A 418 32.16 -1.41 -21.86
C HIS A 418 32.28 -1.32 -23.39
N LEU A 419 33.47 -1.03 -23.93
CA LEU A 419 33.74 -0.90 -25.37
C LEU A 419 34.27 -2.19 -26.01
N TYR A 420 34.52 -3.24 -25.21
CA TYR A 420 35.08 -4.52 -25.65
C TYR A 420 34.12 -5.68 -25.40
#